data_AF-K7Y5Z5-F1
#
_entry.id   AF-K7Y5Z5-F1
#
_cell.length_a   1.000
_cell.length_b   1.000
_cell.length_c   1.000
_cell.angle_alpha   90.00
_cell.angle_beta   90.00
_cell.angle_gamma   90.00
#
_symmetry.space_group_name_H-M   'P 1'
#
loop_
_entity.id
_entity.type
_entity.pdbx_description
1 polymer ?
#
loop_
_entity_poly.entity_id
_entity_poly.type
_entity_poly.pdbx_seq_one_letter_code
_entity_poly.pdbx_strand_id
1 'polypeptide(L)'
;MKSVGLVNVAGNIMMIVIKAYLGVVGGSKGLIADAVHSVADLLATFVMIMGMKLSAKTPNERYPDGYGKSEYMVAIVIYLFLLVIGVYIMLDGYQAIVERHFIRPCWFALWGAFFAIAINELMFRQSVCAGKQSNSPSMVAKAWESRSDVYASFAVLIGILGAMMGFSFMDPLAAFIVGVIILRLCVHSIYESVLKLMDQAPEKETLEEIHIALATVPGIREVGRVVGRELGPTLEVTINLGVPAA
;
A
#
# COMPACT_ATOMS: atom_id res chain seq x y z
N MET A 1 10.15 16.74 5.04
CA MET A 1 9.81 15.31 4.84
C MET A 1 9.72 14.51 6.15
N LYS A 2 10.72 14.53 7.05
CA LYS A 2 10.70 13.69 8.28
C LYS A 2 9.52 13.95 9.24
N SER A 3 9.09 15.20 9.42
CA SER A 3 7.97 15.53 10.31
C SER A 3 6.60 15.08 9.76
N VAL A 4 6.36 15.31 8.47
CA VAL A 4 5.09 14.95 7.80
C VAL A 4 4.89 13.43 7.77
N GLY A 5 5.96 12.67 7.50
CA GLY A 5 5.90 11.21 7.54
C GLY A 5 5.56 10.66 8.94
N LEU A 6 6.11 11.26 10.00
CA LEU A 6 5.84 10.85 11.38
C LEU A 6 4.39 11.14 11.79
N VAL A 7 3.86 12.30 11.39
CA VAL A 7 2.45 12.67 11.61
C VAL A 7 1.52 11.70 10.87
N ASN A 8 1.85 11.33 9.63
CA ASN A 8 1.05 10.37 8.86
C ASN A 8 1.06 8.97 9.51
N VAL A 9 2.22 8.50 9.96
CA VAL A 9 2.34 7.20 10.66
C VAL A 9 1.55 7.23 11.97
N ALA A 10 1.68 8.29 12.76
CA ALA A 10 0.93 8.44 14.02
C ALA A 10 -0.58 8.50 13.78
N GLY A 11 -1.03 9.21 12.75
CA GLY A 11 -2.43 9.28 12.32
C GLY A 11 -2.99 7.90 11.95
N ASN A 12 -2.25 7.13 11.16
CA ASN A 12 -2.65 5.76 10.80
C ASN A 12 -2.76 4.85 12.01
N ILE A 13 -1.78 4.89 12.93
CA ILE A 13 -1.82 4.09 14.16
C ILE A 13 -3.05 4.45 15.00
N MET A 14 -3.30 5.75 15.19
CA MET A 14 -4.47 6.21 15.94
C MET A 14 -5.78 5.74 15.29
N MET A 15 -5.89 5.84 13.97
CA MET A 15 -7.05 5.37 13.22
C MET A 15 -7.26 3.86 13.35
N ILE A 16 -6.21 3.06 13.22
CA ILE A 16 -6.27 1.60 13.40
C ILE A 16 -6.82 1.26 14.80
N VAL A 17 -6.30 1.91 15.84
CA VAL A 17 -6.75 1.68 17.23
C VAL A 17 -8.22 2.05 17.39
N ILE A 18 -8.66 3.19 16.85
CA ILE A 18 -10.06 3.63 16.90
C ILE A 18 -10.97 2.64 16.17
N LYS A 19 -10.63 2.24 14.94
CA LYS A 19 -11.41 1.28 14.15
C LYS A 19 -11.49 -0.07 14.85
N ALA A 20 -10.37 -0.60 15.33
CA ALA A 20 -10.33 -1.89 16.01
C ALA A 20 -11.15 -1.88 17.31
N TYR A 21 -10.96 -0.86 18.16
CA TYR A 21 -11.68 -0.74 19.43
C TYR A 21 -13.18 -0.56 19.22
N LEU A 22 -13.57 0.40 18.37
CA LEU A 22 -14.98 0.68 18.10
C LEU A 22 -15.64 -0.39 17.23
N GLY A 23 -14.87 -1.17 16.47
CA GLY A 23 -15.36 -2.34 15.74
C GLY A 23 -15.72 -3.48 16.70
N VAL A 24 -14.86 -3.78 17.67
CA VAL A 24 -15.09 -4.84 18.67
C VAL A 24 -16.22 -4.44 19.63
N VAL A 25 -16.14 -3.26 20.25
CA VAL A 25 -17.20 -2.77 21.16
C VAL A 25 -18.50 -2.51 20.40
N GLY A 26 -18.37 -2.08 19.14
CA GLY A 26 -19.48 -1.82 18.25
C GLY A 26 -20.19 -3.06 17.72
N GLY A 27 -19.54 -4.23 17.76
CA GLY A 27 -20.04 -5.45 17.15
C GLY A 27 -20.08 -5.41 15.62
N SER A 28 -19.22 -4.63 14.97
CA SER A 28 -19.17 -4.49 13.50
C SER A 28 -18.00 -5.27 12.93
N LYS A 29 -18.31 -6.31 12.13
CA LYS A 29 -17.32 -7.07 11.38
C LYS A 29 -16.72 -6.21 10.26
N GLY A 30 -17.52 -5.35 9.63
CA GLY A 30 -17.08 -4.44 8.58
C GLY A 30 -16.00 -3.46 9.08
N LEU A 31 -16.19 -2.88 10.25
CA LEU A 31 -15.23 -1.94 10.84
C LEU A 31 -13.92 -2.63 11.28
N ILE A 32 -14.01 -3.88 11.74
CA ILE A 32 -12.82 -4.70 12.03
C ILE A 32 -12.05 -5.00 10.74
N ALA A 33 -12.75 -5.35 9.66
CA ALA A 33 -12.13 -5.59 8.35
C ALA A 33 -11.39 -4.34 7.84
N ASP A 34 -12.02 -3.18 7.95
CA ASP A 34 -11.43 -1.88 7.60
C ASP A 34 -10.24 -1.50 8.50
N ALA A 35 -10.25 -1.91 9.78
CA ALA A 35 -9.09 -1.76 10.66
C ALA A 35 -7.89 -2.58 10.17
N VAL A 36 -8.12 -3.82 9.76
CA VAL A 36 -7.07 -4.71 9.25
C VAL A 36 -6.54 -4.24 7.90
N HIS A 37 -7.40 -3.71 7.02
CA HIS A 37 -6.95 -3.04 5.79
C HIS A 37 -5.97 -1.91 6.13
N SER A 38 -6.31 -1.03 7.07
CA SER A 38 -5.39 0.04 7.51
C SER A 38 -4.10 -0.47 8.16
N VAL A 39 -4.11 -1.65 8.80
CA VAL A 39 -2.87 -2.30 9.28
C VAL A 39 -1.99 -2.73 8.11
N ALA A 40 -2.57 -3.24 7.02
CA ALA A 40 -1.83 -3.61 5.82
C ALA A 40 -1.08 -2.39 5.25
N ASP A 41 -1.75 -1.24 5.14
CA ASP A 41 -1.16 0.00 4.62
C ASP A 41 -0.03 0.53 5.51
N LEU A 42 -0.21 0.41 6.84
CA LEU A 42 0.83 0.78 7.80
C LEU A 42 2.06 -0.12 7.68
N LEU A 43 1.85 -1.43 7.52
CA LEU A 43 2.94 -2.39 7.32
C LEU A 43 3.65 -2.16 5.98
N ALA A 44 2.93 -1.89 4.90
CA ALA A 44 3.51 -1.50 3.61
C ALA A 44 4.41 -0.26 3.75
N THR A 45 3.93 0.76 4.47
CA THR A 45 4.72 1.97 4.77
C THR A 45 5.97 1.64 5.59
N PHE A 46 5.86 0.71 6.54
CA PHE A 46 6.98 0.29 7.38
C PHE A 46 8.04 -0.48 6.58
N VAL A 47 7.63 -1.39 5.70
CA VAL A 47 8.51 -2.10 4.75
C VAL A 47 9.26 -1.11 3.89
N MET A 48 8.56 -0.14 3.29
CA MET A 48 9.19 0.90 2.48
C MET A 48 10.22 1.71 3.29
N ILE A 49 9.90 2.10 4.52
CA ILE A 49 10.85 2.84 5.39
C ILE A 49 12.08 1.99 5.75
N MET A 50 11.87 0.71 6.08
CA MET A 50 12.96 -0.23 6.33
C MET A 50 13.81 -0.46 5.08
N GLY A 51 13.17 -0.66 3.94
CA GLY A 51 13.81 -0.84 2.64
C GLY A 51 14.70 0.34 2.26
N MET A 52 14.19 1.56 2.41
CA MET A 52 15.00 2.77 2.23
C MET A 52 16.21 2.82 3.18
N LYS A 53 16.02 2.50 4.48
CA LYS A 53 17.12 2.53 5.46
C LYS A 53 18.17 1.45 5.18
N LEU A 54 17.74 0.27 4.78
CA LEU A 54 18.61 -0.88 4.54
C LEU A 54 19.34 -0.75 3.19
N SER A 55 18.68 -0.17 2.19
CA SER A 55 19.28 0.18 0.90
C SER A 55 20.28 1.33 1.00
N ALA A 56 20.11 2.22 1.98
CA ALA A 56 21.11 3.25 2.28
C ALA A 56 22.40 2.68 2.93
N LYS A 57 22.42 1.40 3.29
CA LYS A 57 23.62 0.75 3.85
C LYS A 57 24.62 0.49 2.73
N THR A 58 25.84 0.95 2.91
CA THR A 58 26.91 0.82 1.92
C THR A 58 27.15 -0.65 1.55
N PRO A 59 27.39 -0.94 0.25
CA PRO A 59 27.80 -2.26 -0.19
C PRO A 59 29.08 -2.74 0.52
N ASN A 60 29.17 -4.03 0.78
CA ASN A 60 30.31 -4.67 1.42
C ASN A 60 30.88 -5.75 0.49
N GLU A 61 32.09 -6.26 0.73
CA GLU A 61 32.70 -7.33 -0.07
C GLU A 61 31.82 -8.59 -0.22
N ARG A 62 31.00 -8.88 0.79
CA ARG A 62 30.05 -10.02 0.76
C ARG A 62 28.77 -9.73 -0.03
N TYR A 63 28.40 -8.46 -0.21
CA TYR A 63 27.22 -8.01 -0.94
C TYR A 63 27.60 -6.78 -1.79
N PRO A 64 28.25 -7.01 -2.96
CA PRO A 64 28.75 -5.94 -3.81
C PRO A 64 27.65 -5.03 -4.37
N ASP A 65 26.45 -5.60 -4.59
CA ASP A 65 25.27 -4.89 -5.09
C ASP A 65 24.41 -4.30 -3.93
N GLY A 66 24.89 -4.40 -2.68
CA GLY A 66 24.20 -3.90 -1.50
C GLY A 66 23.03 -4.78 -1.04
N TYR A 67 22.10 -4.18 -0.29
CA TYR A 67 20.99 -4.87 0.37
C TYR A 67 19.61 -4.52 -0.21
N GLY A 68 19.53 -3.91 -1.39
CA GLY A 68 18.26 -3.43 -1.96
C GLY A 68 17.17 -4.51 -2.06
N LYS A 69 17.54 -5.73 -2.46
CA LYS A 69 16.60 -6.86 -2.62
C LYS A 69 15.96 -7.34 -1.30
N SER A 70 16.56 -7.01 -0.15
CA SER A 70 16.01 -7.39 1.16
C SER A 70 14.67 -6.72 1.45
N GLU A 71 14.39 -5.56 0.85
CA GLU A 71 13.10 -4.89 0.94
C GLU A 71 11.98 -5.77 0.40
N TYR A 72 12.15 -6.31 -0.80
CA TYR A 72 11.17 -7.18 -1.45
C TYR A 72 10.98 -8.50 -0.69
N MET A 73 12.05 -9.05 -0.10
CA MET A 73 11.95 -10.25 0.73
C MET A 73 11.10 -9.99 1.99
N VAL A 74 11.34 -8.87 2.68
CA VAL A 74 10.56 -8.49 3.86
C VAL A 74 9.11 -8.19 3.48
N ALA A 75 8.87 -7.55 2.33
CA ALA A 75 7.53 -7.31 1.79
C ALA A 75 6.76 -8.62 1.60
N ILE A 76 7.34 -9.61 0.92
CA ILE A 76 6.71 -10.91 0.67
C ILE A 76 6.26 -11.57 1.98
N VAL A 77 7.14 -11.61 2.99
CA VAL A 77 6.82 -12.22 4.29
C VAL A 77 5.62 -11.52 4.94
N ILE A 78 5.61 -10.18 4.96
CA ILE A 78 4.53 -9.40 5.56
C ILE A 78 3.20 -9.60 4.82
N TYR A 79 3.22 -9.55 3.49
CA TYR A 79 2.00 -9.76 2.70
C TYR A 79 1.49 -11.20 2.77
N LEU A 80 2.36 -12.21 2.99
CA LEU A 80 1.91 -13.57 3.27
C LEU A 80 1.15 -13.67 4.60
N PHE A 81 1.64 -13.00 5.65
CA PHE A 81 0.91 -12.93 6.92
C PHE A 81 -0.43 -12.21 6.76
N LEU A 82 -0.45 -11.08 6.05
CA LEU A 82 -1.67 -10.33 5.77
C LEU A 82 -2.65 -11.11 4.90
N LEU A 83 -2.16 -11.93 3.97
CA LEU A 83 -2.99 -12.81 3.15
C LEU A 83 -3.78 -13.78 4.04
N VAL A 84 -3.14 -14.41 5.02
CA VAL A 84 -3.80 -15.31 5.97
C VAL A 84 -4.89 -14.57 6.77
N ILE A 85 -4.60 -13.37 7.25
CA ILE A 85 -5.57 -12.55 7.99
C ILE A 85 -6.73 -12.11 7.06
N GLY A 86 -6.43 -11.74 5.82
CA GLY A 86 -7.43 -11.39 4.81
C GLY A 86 -8.37 -12.55 4.49
N VAL A 87 -7.83 -13.78 4.36
CA VAL A 87 -8.63 -15.00 4.18
C VAL A 87 -9.54 -15.21 5.40
N TYR A 88 -9.00 -15.06 6.61
CA TYR A 88 -9.78 -15.18 7.85
C TYR A 88 -10.96 -14.22 7.87
N ILE A 89 -10.74 -12.92 7.59
CA ILE A 89 -11.81 -11.91 7.58
C ILE A 89 -12.86 -12.21 6.50
N MET A 90 -12.43 -12.60 5.31
CA MET A 90 -13.34 -12.96 4.23
C MET A 90 -14.23 -14.15 4.63
N LEU A 91 -13.63 -15.21 5.19
CA LEU A 91 -14.37 -16.39 5.64
C LEU A 91 -15.28 -16.07 6.83
N ASP A 92 -14.84 -15.25 7.79
CA ASP A 92 -15.63 -14.82 8.93
C ASP A 92 -16.84 -13.97 8.53
N GLY A 93 -16.68 -13.11 7.51
CA GLY A 93 -17.77 -12.37 6.88
C GLY A 93 -18.74 -13.28 6.13
N TYR A 94 -18.22 -14.25 5.36
CA TYR A 94 -19.02 -15.23 4.63
C TYR A 94 -19.83 -16.13 5.57
N GLN A 95 -19.19 -16.69 6.60
CA GLN A 95 -19.83 -17.54 7.61
C GLN A 95 -20.94 -16.80 8.36
N ALA A 96 -20.71 -15.54 8.75
CA ALA A 96 -21.73 -14.73 9.40
C ALA A 96 -23.00 -14.53 8.53
N ILE A 97 -22.84 -14.47 7.20
CA ILE A 97 -23.97 -14.40 6.26
C ILE A 97 -24.71 -15.75 6.19
N VAL A 98 -23.97 -16.86 6.07
CA VAL A 98 -24.55 -18.21 5.91
C VAL A 98 -25.26 -18.67 7.18
N GLU A 99 -24.64 -18.51 8.34
CA GLU A 99 -25.18 -18.92 9.64
C GLU A 99 -26.29 -17.99 10.14
N ARG A 100 -26.53 -16.86 9.45
CA ARG A 100 -27.45 -15.79 9.86
C ARG A 100 -27.16 -15.25 11.26
N HIS A 101 -25.91 -15.37 11.70
CA HIS A 101 -25.40 -14.80 12.94
C HIS A 101 -25.13 -13.31 12.75
N PHE A 102 -26.21 -12.53 12.82
CA PHE A 102 -26.14 -11.09 12.66
C PHE A 102 -26.07 -10.39 14.01
N ILE A 103 -24.89 -9.86 14.33
CA ILE A 103 -24.74 -8.89 15.41
C ILE A 103 -25.15 -7.54 14.83
N ARG A 104 -26.12 -6.87 15.45
CA ARG A 104 -26.48 -5.51 15.06
C ARG A 104 -25.40 -4.55 15.56
N PRO A 105 -24.71 -3.81 14.68
CA PRO A 105 -23.75 -2.82 15.10
C PRO A 105 -24.44 -1.74 15.95
N CYS A 106 -23.82 -1.35 17.06
CA CYS A 106 -24.31 -0.25 17.86
C CYS A 106 -23.76 1.10 17.39
N TRP A 107 -24.25 2.20 17.96
CA TRP A 107 -23.83 3.56 17.60
C TRP A 107 -22.32 3.80 17.68
N PHE A 108 -21.59 3.05 18.52
CA PHE A 108 -20.13 3.13 18.58
C PHE A 108 -19.45 2.74 17.25
N ALA A 109 -19.96 1.72 16.54
CA ALA A 109 -19.43 1.34 15.24
C ALA A 109 -19.64 2.45 14.19
N LEU A 110 -20.81 3.11 14.23
CA LEU A 110 -21.11 4.22 13.34
C LEU A 110 -20.16 5.40 13.56
N TRP A 111 -19.95 5.80 14.82
CA TRP A 111 -19.00 6.86 15.15
C TRP A 111 -17.57 6.48 14.73
N GLY A 112 -17.18 5.22 14.92
CA GLY A 112 -15.87 4.73 14.49
C GLY A 112 -15.66 4.83 12.98
N ALA A 113 -16.63 4.40 12.18
CA ALA A 113 -16.58 4.53 10.73
C ALA A 113 -16.57 6.01 10.27
N PHE A 114 -17.35 6.87 10.93
CA PHE A 114 -17.38 8.30 10.63
C PHE A 114 -16.04 8.97 10.93
N PHE A 115 -15.46 8.74 12.12
CA PHE A 115 -14.15 9.29 12.48
C PHE A 115 -13.04 8.75 11.58
N ALA A 116 -13.08 7.47 11.20
CA ALA A 116 -12.15 6.89 10.25
C ALA A 116 -12.16 7.63 8.91
N ILE A 117 -13.34 7.86 8.32
CA ILE A 117 -13.47 8.59 7.06
C ILE A 117 -12.96 10.03 7.20
N ALA A 118 -13.32 10.70 8.30
CA ALA A 118 -12.89 12.07 8.54
C ALA A 118 -11.35 12.19 8.68
N ILE A 119 -10.72 11.25 9.40
CA ILE A 119 -9.27 11.19 9.56
C ILE A 119 -8.58 10.89 8.23
N ASN A 120 -9.07 9.89 7.48
CA ASN A 120 -8.51 9.54 6.17
C ASN A 120 -8.61 10.70 5.17
N GLU A 121 -9.74 11.41 5.10
CA GLU A 121 -9.90 12.58 4.24
C GLU A 121 -8.93 13.72 4.65
N LEU A 122 -8.71 13.90 5.95
CA LEU A 122 -7.76 14.90 6.44
C LEU A 122 -6.31 14.53 6.08
N MET A 123 -5.94 13.27 6.25
CA MET A 123 -4.63 12.72 5.88
C MET A 123 -4.39 12.78 4.37
N PHE A 124 -5.42 12.51 3.55
CA PHE A 124 -5.39 12.69 2.11
C PHE A 124 -5.06 14.14 1.75
N ARG A 125 -5.81 15.11 2.28
CA ARG A 125 -5.60 16.54 1.99
C ARG A 125 -4.21 17.01 2.39
N GLN A 126 -3.75 16.59 3.57
CA GLN A 126 -2.40 16.90 4.04
C GLN A 126 -1.33 16.32 3.12
N SER A 127 -1.49 15.06 2.71
CA SER A 127 -0.53 14.36 1.85
C SER A 127 -0.48 14.96 0.43
N VAL A 128 -1.63 15.35 -0.14
CA VAL A 128 -1.69 16.06 -1.44
C VAL A 128 -1.03 17.44 -1.35
N CYS A 129 -1.35 18.21 -0.31
CA CYS A 129 -0.79 19.56 -0.15
C CYS A 129 0.73 19.51 0.03
N ALA A 130 1.22 18.61 0.90
CA ALA A 130 2.64 18.37 1.08
C ALA A 130 3.29 17.86 -0.21
N GLY A 131 2.59 16.99 -0.97
CA GLY A 131 3.07 16.39 -2.22
C GLY A 131 3.34 17.43 -3.30
N LYS A 132 2.38 18.35 -3.47
CA LYS A 132 2.48 19.49 -4.40
C LYS A 132 3.57 20.49 -3.97
N GLN A 133 3.68 20.80 -2.68
CA GLN A 133 4.73 21.70 -2.19
C GLN A 133 6.14 21.12 -2.33
N SER A 134 6.26 19.79 -2.25
CA SER A 134 7.56 19.11 -2.29
C SER A 134 7.94 18.60 -3.70
N ASN A 135 7.13 18.87 -4.73
CA ASN A 135 7.29 18.34 -6.10
C ASN A 135 7.63 16.83 -6.13
N SER A 136 7.02 16.04 -5.23
CA SER A 136 7.31 14.61 -5.11
C SER A 136 6.17 13.79 -5.73
N PRO A 137 6.34 13.25 -6.95
CA PRO A 137 5.31 12.43 -7.59
C PRO A 137 4.97 11.18 -6.76
N SER A 138 5.95 10.58 -6.08
CA SER A 138 5.75 9.43 -5.19
C SER A 138 4.82 9.75 -4.01
N MET A 139 4.89 10.97 -3.46
CA MET A 139 4.02 11.39 -2.35
C MET A 139 2.59 11.71 -2.82
N VAL A 140 2.44 12.18 -4.06
CA VAL A 140 1.13 12.38 -4.70
C VAL A 140 0.48 11.03 -5.04
N ALA A 141 1.25 10.07 -5.55
CA ALA A 141 0.76 8.71 -5.81
C ALA A 141 0.23 8.04 -4.53
N LYS A 142 1.00 8.14 -3.42
CA LYS A 142 0.56 7.65 -2.11
C LYS A 142 -0.71 8.33 -1.58
N ALA A 143 -0.92 9.61 -1.92
CA ALA A 143 -2.15 10.29 -1.55
C ALA A 143 -3.35 9.73 -2.32
N TRP A 144 -3.20 9.41 -3.61
CA TRP A 144 -4.26 8.78 -4.40
C TRP A 144 -4.61 7.36 -3.92
N GLU A 145 -3.64 6.63 -3.40
CA GLU A 145 -3.89 5.35 -2.73
C GLU A 145 -4.81 5.54 -1.50
N SER A 146 -4.49 6.49 -0.62
CA SER A 146 -5.33 6.86 0.53
C SER A 146 -6.76 7.28 0.14
N ARG A 147 -6.95 7.83 -1.07
CA ARG A 147 -8.29 8.13 -1.60
C ARG A 147 -9.12 6.88 -1.84
N SER A 148 -8.49 5.81 -2.31
CA SER A 148 -9.14 4.51 -2.53
C SER A 148 -9.59 3.89 -1.21
N ASP A 149 -8.79 4.06 -0.15
CA ASP A 149 -9.15 3.61 1.19
C ASP A 149 -10.38 4.33 1.75
N VAL A 150 -10.51 5.64 1.47
CA VAL A 150 -11.73 6.39 1.82
C VAL A 150 -12.97 5.73 1.21
N TYR A 151 -12.91 5.30 -0.05
CA TYR A 151 -14.04 4.62 -0.70
C TYR A 151 -14.36 3.27 -0.05
N ALA A 152 -13.34 2.51 0.36
CA ALA A 152 -13.52 1.26 1.10
C ALA A 152 -14.17 1.51 2.47
N SER A 153 -13.70 2.49 3.24
CA SER A 153 -14.31 2.86 4.53
C SER A 153 -15.74 3.41 4.37
N PHE A 154 -16.06 4.10 3.26
CA PHE A 154 -17.44 4.49 2.94
C PHE A 154 -18.35 3.29 2.70
N ALA A 155 -17.87 2.25 2.01
CA ALA A 155 -18.63 1.02 1.82
C ALA A 155 -18.96 0.36 3.17
N VAL A 156 -18.01 0.38 4.11
CA VAL A 156 -18.23 -0.11 5.48
C VAL A 156 -19.24 0.75 6.25
N LEU A 157 -19.18 2.06 6.14
CA LEU A 157 -20.18 2.95 6.74
C LEU A 157 -21.60 2.64 6.23
N ILE A 158 -21.76 2.42 4.92
CA ILE A 158 -23.04 2.01 4.31
C ILE A 158 -23.47 0.64 4.85
N GLY A 159 -22.53 -0.30 5.01
CA GLY A 159 -22.77 -1.61 5.61
C GLY A 159 -23.33 -1.53 7.03
N ILE A 160 -22.72 -0.69 7.87
CA ILE A 160 -23.12 -0.44 9.26
C ILE A 160 -24.51 0.22 9.31
N LEU A 161 -24.73 1.29 8.53
CA LEU A 161 -26.02 1.98 8.46
C LEU A 161 -27.15 1.03 8.02
N GLY A 162 -26.91 0.24 6.98
CA GLY A 162 -27.85 -0.77 6.52
C GLY A 162 -28.18 -1.81 7.58
N ALA A 163 -27.17 -2.28 8.32
CA ALA A 163 -27.37 -3.20 9.43
C ALA A 163 -28.19 -2.60 10.57
N MET A 164 -28.01 -1.31 10.87
CA MET A 164 -28.81 -0.57 11.86
C MET A 164 -30.26 -0.35 11.41
N MET A 165 -30.52 -0.16 10.11
CA MET A 165 -31.86 -0.01 9.54
C MET A 165 -32.65 -1.33 9.43
N GLY A 166 -32.05 -2.46 9.83
CA GLY A 166 -32.70 -3.77 9.87
C GLY A 166 -32.15 -4.78 8.86
N PHE A 167 -31.29 -4.36 7.92
CA PHE A 167 -30.61 -5.25 6.97
C PHE A 167 -29.31 -5.77 7.56
N SER A 168 -29.40 -6.59 8.62
CA SER A 168 -28.25 -6.98 9.43
C SER A 168 -27.18 -7.81 8.70
N PHE A 169 -27.44 -8.27 7.47
CA PHE A 169 -26.46 -8.91 6.60
C PHE A 169 -25.47 -7.91 5.95
N MET A 170 -25.78 -6.61 5.93
CA MET A 170 -24.98 -5.61 5.21
C MET A 170 -23.61 -5.36 5.84
N ASP A 171 -23.47 -5.47 7.16
CA ASP A 171 -22.18 -5.32 7.85
C ASP A 171 -21.24 -6.51 7.60
N PRO A 172 -21.66 -7.79 7.76
CA PRO A 172 -20.89 -8.94 7.29
C PRO A 172 -20.56 -8.92 5.79
N LEU A 173 -21.47 -8.41 4.95
CA LEU A 173 -21.22 -8.27 3.52
C LEU A 173 -20.12 -7.24 3.25
N ALA A 174 -20.11 -6.11 3.97
CA ALA A 174 -19.04 -5.15 3.89
C ALA A 174 -17.70 -5.76 4.34
N ALA A 175 -17.69 -6.54 5.42
CA ALA A 175 -16.51 -7.28 5.88
C ALA A 175 -15.98 -8.25 4.81
N PHE A 176 -16.87 -9.00 4.17
CA PHE A 176 -16.53 -9.91 3.07
C PHE A 176 -15.90 -9.16 1.88
N ILE A 177 -16.52 -8.07 1.44
CA ILE A 177 -16.02 -7.25 0.32
C ILE A 177 -14.64 -6.69 0.64
N VAL A 178 -14.44 -6.15 1.85
CA VAL A 178 -13.13 -5.64 2.29
C VAL A 178 -12.11 -6.77 2.35
N GLY A 179 -12.49 -7.95 2.85
CA GLY A 179 -11.64 -9.15 2.82
C GLY A 179 -11.15 -9.50 1.42
N VAL A 180 -12.04 -9.46 0.41
CA VAL A 180 -11.68 -9.70 -1.00
C VAL A 180 -10.70 -8.63 -1.52
N ILE A 181 -10.89 -7.36 -1.15
CA ILE A 181 -9.97 -6.27 -1.52
C ILE A 181 -8.58 -6.52 -0.92
N ILE A 182 -8.50 -6.86 0.36
CA ILE A 182 -7.23 -7.19 1.05
C ILE A 182 -6.54 -8.38 0.37
N LEU A 183 -7.28 -9.43 0.00
CA LEU A 183 -6.70 -10.58 -0.69
C LEU A 183 -6.10 -10.21 -2.04
N ARG A 184 -6.83 -9.44 -2.84
CA ARG A 184 -6.33 -8.98 -4.14
C ARG A 184 -5.08 -8.13 -3.97
N LEU A 185 -5.07 -7.23 -2.99
CA LEU A 185 -3.90 -6.40 -2.67
C LEU A 185 -2.70 -7.28 -2.31
N CYS A 186 -2.87 -8.22 -1.36
CA CYS A 186 -1.78 -9.08 -0.92
C CYS A 186 -1.21 -9.93 -2.06
N VAL A 187 -2.06 -10.55 -2.88
CA VAL A 187 -1.61 -11.38 -4.03
C VAL A 187 -0.86 -10.53 -5.04
N HIS A 188 -1.37 -9.35 -5.35
CA HIS A 188 -0.72 -8.42 -6.28
C HIS A 188 0.63 -7.94 -5.74
N SER A 189 0.71 -7.52 -4.48
CA SER A 189 1.96 -7.06 -3.86
C SER A 189 3.01 -8.16 -3.71
N ILE A 190 2.59 -9.39 -3.42
CA ILE A 190 3.50 -10.56 -3.43
C ILE A 190 4.03 -10.80 -4.84
N TYR A 191 3.15 -10.82 -5.84
CA TYR A 191 3.53 -11.03 -7.23
C TYR A 191 4.52 -9.97 -7.72
N GLU A 192 4.26 -8.69 -7.48
CA GLU A 192 5.19 -7.62 -7.81
C GLU A 192 6.53 -7.76 -7.08
N SER A 193 6.50 -8.08 -5.78
CA SER A 193 7.75 -8.25 -5.01
C SER A 193 8.58 -9.43 -5.53
N VAL A 194 7.95 -10.51 -5.99
CA VAL A 194 8.63 -11.65 -6.62
C VAL A 194 9.22 -11.25 -7.97
N LEU A 195 8.48 -10.52 -8.80
CA LEU A 195 9.00 -10.03 -10.08
C LEU A 195 10.20 -9.11 -9.89
N LYS A 196 10.15 -8.20 -8.93
CA LYS A 196 11.28 -7.33 -8.59
C LYS A 196 12.48 -8.13 -8.08
N LEU A 197 12.26 -9.22 -7.35
CA LEU A 197 13.33 -10.14 -6.94
C LEU A 197 13.99 -10.84 -8.15
N MET A 198 13.21 -11.09 -9.21
CA MET A 198 13.66 -11.66 -10.49
C MET A 198 14.27 -10.61 -11.45
N ASP A 199 14.58 -9.41 -10.97
CA ASP A 199 15.14 -8.30 -11.77
C ASP A 199 14.23 -7.91 -12.95
N GLN A 200 12.93 -7.74 -12.69
CA GLN A 200 11.98 -7.22 -13.66
C GLN A 200 12.48 -5.91 -14.26
N ALA A 201 12.35 -5.79 -15.58
CA ALA A 201 12.68 -4.57 -16.29
C ALA A 201 11.76 -3.41 -15.83
N PRO A 202 12.31 -2.20 -15.65
CA PRO A 202 11.53 -1.02 -15.29
C PRO A 202 10.49 -0.68 -16.37
N GLU A 203 9.55 0.20 -16.01
CA GLU A 203 8.50 0.67 -16.92
C GLU A 203 9.08 1.20 -18.24
N LYS A 204 8.36 0.92 -19.33
CA LYS A 204 8.78 1.32 -20.69
C LYS A 204 8.97 2.83 -20.81
N GLU A 205 8.11 3.60 -20.14
CA GLU A 205 8.18 5.06 -20.10
C GLU A 205 9.51 5.53 -19.51
N THR A 206 9.96 4.94 -18.40
CA THR A 206 11.27 5.26 -17.80
C THR A 206 12.43 4.89 -18.73
N LEU A 207 12.35 3.74 -19.43
CA LEU A 207 13.36 3.34 -20.40
C LEU A 207 13.41 4.27 -21.61
N GLU A 208 12.26 4.74 -22.09
CA GLU A 208 12.16 5.72 -23.17
C GLU A 208 12.71 7.09 -22.75
N GLU A 209 12.41 7.55 -21.54
CA GLU A 209 12.99 8.78 -20.98
C GLU A 209 14.52 8.72 -20.92
N ILE A 210 15.07 7.59 -20.46
CA ILE A 210 16.51 7.36 -20.43
C ILE A 210 17.08 7.37 -21.86
N HIS A 211 16.41 6.73 -22.81
CA HIS A 211 16.86 6.68 -24.19
C HIS A 211 16.89 8.07 -24.85
N ILE A 212 15.85 8.88 -24.63
CA ILE A 212 15.75 10.27 -25.12
C ILE A 212 16.83 11.15 -24.47
N ALA A 213 17.06 11.00 -23.16
CA ALA A 213 18.08 11.74 -22.45
C ALA A 213 19.49 11.39 -22.92
N LEU A 214 19.77 10.13 -23.25
CA LEU A 214 21.05 9.71 -23.82
C LEU A 214 21.23 10.20 -25.26
N ALA A 215 20.17 10.23 -26.06
CA ALA A 215 20.22 10.72 -27.44
C ALA A 215 20.56 12.22 -27.54
N THR A 216 20.33 13.00 -26.49
CA THR A 216 20.67 14.42 -26.44
C THR A 216 22.12 14.71 -26.02
N VAL A 217 22.88 13.71 -25.57
CA VAL A 217 24.27 13.92 -25.11
C VAL A 217 25.25 13.98 -26.30
N PRO A 218 26.00 15.09 -26.46
CA PRO A 218 26.97 15.22 -27.55
C PRO A 218 28.12 14.21 -27.40
N GLY A 219 28.42 13.49 -28.48
CA GLY A 219 29.47 12.46 -28.53
C GLY A 219 28.95 11.01 -28.53
N ILE A 220 27.67 10.78 -28.26
CA ILE A 220 27.04 9.47 -28.42
C ILE A 220 26.58 9.30 -29.87
N ARG A 221 27.08 8.26 -30.55
CA ARG A 221 26.77 7.98 -31.97
C ARG A 221 25.62 7.00 -32.11
N GLU A 222 25.55 6.03 -31.20
CA GLU A 222 24.51 5.00 -31.17
C GLU A 222 24.21 4.61 -29.72
N VAL A 223 22.93 4.60 -29.36
CA VAL A 223 22.47 4.03 -28.08
C VAL A 223 22.00 2.61 -28.37
N GLY A 224 22.80 1.63 -27.94
CA GLY A 224 22.48 0.23 -28.08
C GLY A 224 21.45 -0.25 -27.06
N ARG A 225 21.59 -1.49 -26.62
CA ARG A 225 20.66 -2.10 -25.64
C ARG A 225 20.75 -1.36 -24.29
N VAL A 226 19.60 -0.87 -23.81
CA VAL A 226 19.40 -0.37 -22.45
C VAL A 226 18.70 -1.46 -21.64
N VAL A 227 19.30 -1.91 -20.55
CA VAL A 227 18.72 -2.88 -19.62
C VAL A 227 18.69 -2.26 -18.24
N GLY A 228 17.50 -2.04 -17.69
CA GLY A 228 17.33 -1.59 -16.32
C GLY A 228 16.92 -2.74 -15.40
N ARG A 229 17.33 -2.66 -14.12
CA ARG A 229 16.82 -3.48 -13.02
C ARG A 229 16.58 -2.61 -11.79
N GLU A 230 15.51 -2.90 -11.04
CA GLU A 230 15.26 -2.25 -9.77
C GLU A 230 15.98 -2.96 -8.61
N LEU A 231 16.72 -2.20 -7.82
CA LEU A 231 17.39 -2.64 -6.60
C LEU A 231 16.86 -1.82 -5.43
N GLY A 232 15.72 -2.25 -4.87
CA GLY A 232 15.02 -1.52 -3.80
C GLY A 232 14.60 -0.13 -4.30
N PRO A 233 15.11 0.96 -3.71
CA PRO A 233 14.80 2.33 -4.13
C PRO A 233 15.68 2.85 -5.29
N THR A 234 16.67 2.08 -5.75
CA THR A 234 17.59 2.51 -6.82
C THR A 234 17.31 1.77 -8.12
N LEU A 235 17.36 2.49 -9.24
CA LEU A 235 17.32 1.90 -10.57
C LEU A 235 18.75 1.76 -11.08
N GLU A 236 19.19 0.54 -11.37
CA GLU A 236 20.47 0.29 -12.01
C GLU A 236 20.24 0.04 -13.50
N VAL A 237 20.97 0.75 -14.34
CA VAL A 237 20.82 0.70 -15.79
C VAL A 237 22.15 0.38 -16.44
N THR A 238 22.19 -0.72 -17.18
CA THR A 238 23.31 -1.10 -18.05
C THR A 238 23.02 -0.61 -19.46
N ILE A 239 23.93 0.19 -20.03
CA ILE A 239 23.76 0.83 -21.33
C ILE A 239 24.99 0.50 -22.18
N ASN A 240 24.75 0.02 -23.40
CA ASN A 240 25.80 -0.10 -24.42
C ASN A 240 25.80 1.16 -25.29
N LEU A 241 26.92 1.90 -25.32
CA LEU A 241 27.06 3.14 -26.07
C LEU A 241 28.13 3.01 -27.17
N GLY A 242 27.80 3.45 -28.38
CA GLY A 242 28.75 3.63 -29.46
C GLY A 242 29.33 5.04 -29.45
N VAL A 243 30.65 5.15 -29.33
CA VAL A 243 31.41 6.41 -29.31
C VAL A 243 32.41 6.43 -30.49
N PRO A 244 32.77 7.59 -31.07
CA PRO A 244 33.74 7.65 -32.14
C PRO A 244 35.08 7.04 -31.71
N ALA A 245 35.66 6.18 -32.54
CA ALA A 245 37.04 5.77 -32.36
C ALA A 245 37.93 7.01 -32.54
N ALA A 246 38.71 7.34 -31.50
CA ALA A 246 39.65 8.45 -31.49
C ALA A 246 40.75 8.29 -32.55
#